data_AF-A0A0Q7VZZ6-F1
#
_entry.id   AF-A0A0Q7VZZ6-F1
#
_cell.length_a   1.000
_cell.length_b   1.000
_cell.length_c   1.000
_cell.angle_alpha   90.00
_cell.angle_beta   90.00
_cell.angle_gamma   90.00
#
_symmetry.space_group_name_H-M   'P 1'
#
loop_
_entity.id
_entity.type
_entity.pdbx_description
1 polymer ?
#
loop_
_entity_poly.entity_id
_entity_poly.type
_entity_poly.pdbx_seq_one_letter_code
_entity_poly.pdbx_strand_id
1 'polypeptide(L)'
;MPDSVPTWWARRQFSRGLDVPYEKGTYRAGWAAYPELIRQYHPELNHGIALSQVPLAADVLLCWECRVGHRFAATPTEQRERPGRVRRQSAWCPECSSLARPQPVVLGEARAIPRRARTPSTLCGKTPDLPTGEAFASVCAPTPASASEARLRAALHERLTFAAGFNAVKVSRPFFRHTEVWPDILLSELRVAIEYDTVGRHGLEHVGRRQEADERKDRALRAAGWEVIRIRTGALEPIGPHDLPMSGIGRRGVDRIVDELREIRGSLLVDAYLV
;
A
#
# COMPACT_ATOMS: atom_id res chain seq x y z
N MET A 1 22.54 5.73 6.75
CA MET A 1 22.18 5.94 8.16
C MET A 1 21.52 7.30 8.22
N PRO A 2 20.42 7.47 8.96
CA PRO A 2 19.74 8.75 9.02
C PRO A 2 20.67 9.83 9.57
N ASP A 3 20.63 10.99 8.94
CA ASP A 3 21.54 12.09 9.25
C ASP A 3 21.08 12.88 10.49
N SER A 4 22.02 13.60 11.11
CA SER A 4 21.66 14.67 12.05
C SER A 4 20.90 15.78 11.33
N VAL A 5 20.06 16.53 12.04
CA VAL A 5 19.29 17.64 11.46
C VAL A 5 20.18 18.67 10.73
N PRO A 6 21.32 19.15 11.29
CA PRO A 6 22.19 20.08 10.58
C PRO A 6 22.81 19.49 9.30
N THR A 7 23.29 18.25 9.37
CA THR A 7 23.88 17.56 8.19
C THR A 7 22.84 17.38 7.09
N TRP A 8 21.63 16.96 7.47
CA TRP A 8 20.51 16.82 6.55
C TRP A 8 20.14 18.16 5.90
N TRP A 9 20.04 19.23 6.67
CA TRP A 9 19.70 20.57 6.16
C TRP A 9 20.77 21.10 5.21
N ALA A 10 22.05 21.00 5.57
CA ALA A 10 23.18 21.42 4.72
C ALA A 10 23.20 20.67 3.37
N ARG A 11 22.94 19.36 3.38
CA ARG A 11 22.83 18.57 2.15
C ARG A 11 21.67 19.06 1.27
N ARG A 12 20.54 19.46 1.86
CA ARG A 12 19.39 20.00 1.13
C ARG A 12 19.67 21.40 0.58
N GLN A 13 20.39 22.25 1.32
CA GLN A 13 20.85 23.55 0.83
C GLN A 13 21.74 23.38 -0.39
N PHE A 14 22.75 22.51 -0.30
CA PHE A 14 23.63 22.21 -1.43
C PHE A 14 22.87 21.64 -2.63
N SER A 15 22.01 20.63 -2.41
CA SER A 15 21.27 19.98 -3.50
C SER A 15 20.25 20.87 -4.19
N ARG A 16 19.68 21.87 -3.50
CA ARG A 16 18.68 22.78 -4.08
C ARG A 16 19.26 24.13 -4.50
N GLY A 17 20.50 24.44 -4.12
CA GLY A 17 21.12 25.75 -4.35
C GLY A 17 20.41 26.89 -3.62
N LEU A 18 19.81 26.61 -2.46
CA LEU A 18 18.99 27.57 -1.69
C LEU A 18 19.39 27.55 -0.22
N ASP A 19 19.48 28.73 0.42
CA ASP A 19 19.71 28.84 1.87
C ASP A 19 18.55 28.27 2.70
N VAL A 20 17.32 28.37 2.18
CA VAL A 20 16.12 27.75 2.76
C VAL A 20 15.60 26.72 1.75
N PRO A 21 15.95 25.43 1.89
CA PRO A 21 15.57 24.43 0.90
C PRO A 21 14.06 24.20 0.84
N TYR A 22 13.35 24.39 1.95
CA TYR A 22 11.91 24.20 2.04
C TYR A 22 11.32 25.35 2.85
N GLU A 23 10.39 26.10 2.26
CA GLU A 23 9.68 27.16 2.97
C GLU A 23 8.80 26.60 4.09
N LYS A 24 8.62 27.37 5.17
CA LYS A 24 7.72 27.00 6.27
C LYS A 24 6.32 26.78 5.71
N GLY A 25 5.80 25.57 5.89
CA GLY A 25 4.48 25.18 5.38
C GLY A 25 4.52 24.20 4.19
N THR A 26 5.67 24.01 3.55
CA THR A 26 5.84 23.15 2.35
C THR A 26 5.20 21.76 2.52
N TYR A 27 5.39 21.11 3.67
CA TYR A 27 4.87 19.77 3.98
C TYR A 27 3.71 19.79 4.99
N ARG A 28 3.07 20.94 5.21
CA ARG A 28 1.98 21.10 6.19
C ARG A 28 0.83 20.11 5.95
N ALA A 29 0.42 19.94 4.69
CA ALA A 29 -0.68 19.04 4.32
C ALA A 29 -0.37 17.57 4.66
N GLY A 30 0.86 17.13 4.41
CA GLY A 30 1.28 15.76 4.73
C GLY A 30 1.27 15.48 6.24
N TRP A 31 1.74 16.45 7.05
CA TRP A 31 1.74 16.32 8.51
C TRP A 31 0.35 16.44 9.15
N ALA A 32 -0.63 17.03 8.46
CA ALA A 32 -1.99 17.22 8.98
C ALA A 32 -2.69 15.90 9.37
N ALA A 33 -2.32 14.78 8.73
CA ALA A 33 -2.82 13.45 9.06
C ALA A 33 -2.26 12.89 10.39
N TYR A 34 -1.26 13.54 10.99
CA TYR A 34 -0.54 13.06 12.18
C TYR A 34 -0.55 14.10 13.32
N PRO A 35 -1.73 14.47 13.84
CA PRO A 35 -1.86 15.51 14.88
C PRO A 35 -1.08 15.18 16.15
N GLU A 36 -0.92 13.90 16.47
CA GLU A 36 -0.12 13.48 17.63
C GLU A 36 1.38 13.68 17.44
N LEU A 37 1.89 13.56 16.21
CA LEU A 37 3.31 13.81 15.92
C LEU A 37 3.60 15.32 15.89
N ILE A 38 2.67 16.11 15.38
CA ILE A 38 2.75 17.58 15.44
C ILE A 38 2.92 18.03 16.90
N ARG A 39 2.21 17.41 17.86
CA ARG A 39 2.31 17.75 19.28
C ARG A 39 3.62 17.32 19.94
N GLN A 40 4.32 16.35 19.38
CA GLN A 40 5.61 15.89 19.92
C GLN A 40 6.81 16.61 19.33
N TYR A 41 6.60 17.37 18.26
CA TYR A 41 7.67 18.05 17.56
C TYR A 41 7.86 19.46 18.12
N HIS A 42 9.11 19.78 18.43
CA HIS A 42 9.52 21.10 18.87
C HIS A 42 10.65 21.61 17.96
N PRO A 43 10.46 22.70 17.20
CA PRO A 43 11.51 23.27 16.36
C PRO A 43 12.79 23.60 17.15
N GLU A 44 12.65 23.97 18.41
CA GLU A 44 13.75 24.35 19.31
C GLU A 44 14.67 23.15 19.61
N LEU A 45 14.13 21.93 19.59
CA LEU A 45 14.90 20.69 19.72
C LEU A 45 15.52 20.24 18.38
N ASN A 46 15.16 20.90 17.28
CA ASN A 46 15.50 20.51 15.91
C ASN A 46 16.10 21.70 15.14
N HIS A 47 16.95 22.48 15.80
CA HIS A 47 17.72 23.58 15.20
C HIS A 47 16.87 24.68 14.52
N GLY A 48 15.66 24.93 15.04
CA GLY A 48 14.74 25.94 14.54
C GLY A 48 14.02 25.56 13.24
N ILE A 49 14.22 24.34 12.74
CA ILE A 49 13.53 23.84 11.54
C ILE A 49 12.11 23.46 11.92
N ALA A 50 11.11 23.99 11.21
CA ALA A 50 9.72 23.62 11.43
C ALA A 50 9.43 22.23 10.88
N LEU A 51 8.55 21.47 11.53
CA LEU A 51 8.13 20.15 11.03
C LEU A 51 7.57 20.23 9.59
N SER A 52 6.88 21.33 9.27
CA SER A 52 6.36 21.60 7.92
C SER A 52 7.43 21.86 6.86
N GLN A 53 8.71 21.90 7.22
CA GLN A 53 9.85 21.95 6.29
C GLN A 53 10.50 20.57 6.11
N VAL A 54 10.04 19.55 6.86
CA VAL A 54 10.57 18.19 6.80
C VAL A 54 9.63 17.28 6.01
N PRO A 55 10.07 16.65 4.91
CA PRO A 55 9.30 15.63 4.20
C PRO A 55 8.98 14.42 5.10
N LEU A 56 7.82 13.79 4.90
CA LEU A 56 7.39 12.62 5.68
C LEU A 56 8.28 11.39 5.54
N ALA A 57 9.05 11.31 4.45
CA ALA A 57 10.00 10.23 4.14
C ALA A 57 11.47 10.67 4.28
N ALA A 58 11.72 11.80 4.94
CA ALA A 58 13.09 12.29 5.11
C ALA A 58 13.91 11.34 6.01
N ASP A 59 15.10 10.97 5.54
CA ASP A 59 16.07 10.18 6.30
C ASP A 59 16.89 11.08 7.25
N VAL A 60 16.22 11.61 8.27
CA VAL A 60 16.77 12.53 9.27
C VAL A 60 16.32 12.12 10.66
N LEU A 61 17.25 12.09 11.62
CA LEU A 61 16.92 11.87 13.03
C LEU A 61 16.39 13.16 13.65
N LEU A 62 15.09 13.21 13.90
CA LEU A 62 14.44 14.30 14.62
C LEU A 62 14.38 13.98 16.11
N CYS A 63 14.50 15.01 16.94
CA CYS A 63 14.26 14.93 18.36
C CYS A 63 12.76 15.14 18.63
N TRP A 64 12.11 14.14 19.21
CA TRP A 64 10.71 14.13 19.59
C TRP A 64 10.58 14.19 21.10
N GLU A 65 9.56 14.89 21.61
CA GLU A 65 9.22 14.91 23.03
C GLU A 65 7.79 14.40 23.23
N CYS A 66 7.60 13.36 24.03
CA CYS A 66 6.25 12.85 24.29
C CYS A 66 5.51 13.72 25.33
N ARG A 67 4.18 13.53 25.49
CA ARG A 67 3.38 14.28 26.47
C ARG A 67 3.81 14.11 27.94
N VAL A 68 4.62 13.08 28.23
CA VAL A 68 5.17 12.81 29.57
C VAL A 68 6.57 13.46 29.72
N GLY A 69 7.10 14.08 28.67
CA GLY A 69 8.40 14.79 28.68
C GLY A 69 9.59 13.94 28.25
N HIS A 70 9.41 12.68 27.85
CA HIS A 70 10.52 11.86 27.37
C HIS A 70 10.97 12.32 25.98
N ARG A 71 12.29 12.51 25.83
CA ARG A 71 12.93 12.91 24.58
C ARG A 71 13.63 11.72 23.92
N PHE A 72 13.42 11.56 22.62
CA PHE A 72 14.02 10.47 21.86
C PHE A 72 14.25 10.88 20.41
N ALA A 73 15.28 10.29 19.80
CA ALA A 73 15.60 10.47 18.39
C ALA A 73 14.91 9.40 17.54
N ALA A 74 14.23 9.80 16.48
CA ALA A 74 13.63 8.88 15.51
C ALA A 74 13.44 9.58 14.16
N THR A 75 13.49 8.80 13.08
CA THR A 75 13.11 9.33 11.76
C THR A 75 11.60 9.57 11.65
N PRO A 76 11.14 10.49 10.77
CA PRO A 76 9.73 10.63 10.41
C PRO A 76 9.00 9.31 10.15
N THR A 77 9.61 8.39 9.38
CA THR A 77 9.04 7.08 9.05
C THR A 77 8.94 6.20 10.29
N GLU A 78 10.03 6.05 11.05
CA GLU A 78 10.03 5.26 12.27
C GLU A 78 8.97 5.74 13.25
N GLN A 79 8.83 7.05 13.41
CA GLN A 79 7.90 7.61 14.36
C GLN A 79 6.43 7.47 13.95
N ARG A 80 6.16 7.39 12.65
CA ARG A 80 4.83 7.09 12.10
C ARG A 80 4.47 5.61 12.21
N GLU A 81 5.45 4.72 12.10
CA GLU A 81 5.23 3.27 11.98
C GLU A 81 5.36 2.49 13.30
N ARG A 82 6.21 2.95 14.23
CA ARG A 82 6.32 2.38 15.58
C ARG A 82 5.16 2.97 16.37
N PRO A 83 4.03 2.26 16.52
CA PRO A 83 3.82 1.36 17.66
C PRO A 83 3.28 -0.02 17.22
N GLY A 84 3.35 -0.34 15.93
CA GLY A 84 2.75 -1.54 15.37
C GLY A 84 1.26 -1.67 15.72
N ARG A 85 0.76 -2.91 15.88
CA ARG A 85 -0.68 -3.20 16.05
C ARG A 85 -1.28 -2.82 17.41
N VAL A 86 -0.48 -2.37 18.38
CA VAL A 86 -0.85 -2.35 19.81
C VAL A 86 -1.40 -1.00 20.26
N ARG A 87 -1.08 0.12 19.60
CA ARG A 87 -1.61 1.44 20.00
C ARG A 87 -1.92 2.31 18.80
N ARG A 88 -3.14 2.15 18.27
CA ARG A 88 -3.61 2.79 17.04
C ARG A 88 -3.84 4.31 17.15
N GLN A 89 -3.66 4.89 18.34
CA GLN A 89 -4.15 6.24 18.68
C GLN A 89 -3.19 7.08 19.55
N SER A 90 -1.98 6.61 19.84
CA SER A 90 -1.01 7.38 20.63
C SER A 90 0.32 7.43 19.92
N ALA A 91 0.87 8.64 19.73
CA ALA A 91 2.23 8.80 19.22
C ALA A 91 3.24 8.06 20.11
N TRP A 92 4.16 7.37 19.48
CA TRP A 92 5.06 6.45 20.16
C TRP A 92 6.18 7.19 20.87
N CYS A 93 6.68 6.54 21.92
CA CYS A 93 7.82 6.95 22.71
C CYS A 93 8.43 5.66 23.28
N PRO A 94 9.74 5.43 23.11
CA PRO A 94 10.38 4.19 23.55
C PRO A 94 10.32 4.01 25.07
N GLU A 95 10.43 5.08 25.85
CA GLU A 95 10.37 5.07 27.31
C GLU A 95 8.95 4.72 27.78
N CYS A 96 7.94 5.47 27.31
CA CYS A 96 6.53 5.20 27.62
C CYS A 96 6.09 3.80 27.18
N SER A 97 6.60 3.33 26.04
CA SER A 97 6.35 1.96 25.57
C SER A 97 6.97 0.92 26.50
N SER A 98 8.16 1.19 27.05
CA SER A 98 8.83 0.28 27.98
C SER A 98 8.13 0.24 29.34
N LEU A 99 7.73 1.41 29.85
CA LEU A 99 6.98 1.55 31.11
C LEU A 99 5.59 0.91 31.05
N ALA A 100 4.93 0.95 29.88
CA ALA A 100 3.58 0.42 29.72
C ALA A 100 3.52 -1.07 29.35
N ARG A 101 4.66 -1.74 29.14
CA ARG A 101 4.69 -3.20 29.06
C ARG A 101 4.56 -3.74 30.49
N PRO A 102 3.53 -4.53 30.83
CA PRO A 102 3.51 -5.17 32.13
C PRO A 102 4.80 -5.99 32.25
N GLN A 103 5.64 -5.67 33.24
CA GLN A 103 6.69 -6.61 33.62
C GLN A 103 5.98 -7.88 34.07
N PRO A 104 6.32 -9.06 33.52
CA PRO A 104 5.75 -10.30 34.02
C PRO A 104 6.16 -10.41 35.49
N VAL A 105 5.22 -10.19 36.40
CA VAL A 105 5.41 -10.57 37.79
C VAL A 105 5.35 -12.10 37.79
N VAL A 106 6.51 -12.74 37.77
CA VAL A 106 6.58 -14.20 37.89
C VAL A 106 6.45 -14.54 39.38
N LEU A 107 5.23 -14.73 39.85
CA LEU A 107 5.00 -15.46 41.10
C LEU A 107 5.15 -16.96 40.80
N GLY A 108 6.38 -17.47 40.92
CA GLY A 108 6.73 -18.89 40.74
C GLY A 108 7.89 -19.17 39.77
N GLU A 109 8.27 -20.43 39.60
CA GLU A 109 9.29 -20.84 38.62
C GLU A 109 8.81 -20.55 37.18
N ALA A 110 9.72 -20.09 36.33
CA ALA A 110 9.45 -19.76 34.94
C ALA A 110 8.95 -20.99 34.15
N ARG A 111 7.63 -21.07 33.93
CA ARG A 111 7.04 -22.07 33.03
C ARG A 111 6.94 -21.47 31.63
N ALA A 112 7.51 -22.16 30.64
CA ALA A 112 7.32 -21.80 29.23
C ALA A 112 5.82 -21.78 28.92
N ILE A 113 5.30 -20.62 28.51
CA ILE A 113 3.94 -20.54 27.96
C ILE A 113 4.01 -21.25 26.60
N PRO A 114 3.32 -22.38 26.41
CA PRO A 114 3.32 -23.05 25.12
C PRO A 114 2.79 -22.08 24.08
N ARG A 115 3.58 -21.84 23.03
CA ARG A 115 3.13 -21.07 21.86
C ARG A 115 1.82 -21.71 21.41
N ARG A 116 0.72 -20.95 21.44
CA ARG A 116 -0.59 -21.43 20.98
C ARG A 116 -0.39 -22.03 19.59
N ALA A 117 -0.61 -23.33 19.46
CA ALA A 117 -0.46 -24.02 18.19
C ALA A 117 -1.33 -23.28 17.16
N ARG A 118 -0.72 -22.83 16.05
CA ARG A 118 -1.48 -22.25 14.95
C ARG A 118 -2.40 -23.35 14.45
N THR A 119 -3.70 -23.18 14.64
CA THR A 119 -4.68 -24.07 14.03
C THR A 119 -4.42 -24.07 12.52
N PRO A 120 -4.16 -25.23 11.87
CA PRO A 120 -4.03 -25.27 10.44
C PRO A 120 -5.31 -24.71 9.83
N SER A 121 -5.21 -23.62 9.08
CA SER A 121 -6.36 -23.10 8.35
C SER A 121 -6.68 -24.11 7.25
N THR A 122 -7.85 -24.75 7.34
CA THR A 122 -8.36 -25.63 6.29
C THR A 122 -8.46 -24.84 4.99
N LEU A 123 -7.69 -25.24 3.98
CA LEU A 123 -7.76 -24.67 2.64
C LEU A 123 -9.09 -25.07 1.98
N CYS A 124 -9.58 -24.22 1.08
CA CYS A 124 -10.75 -24.52 0.28
C CYS A 124 -10.44 -25.66 -0.70
N GLY A 125 -11.23 -26.73 -0.66
CA GLY A 125 -11.10 -27.87 -1.58
C GLY A 125 -11.74 -27.66 -2.96
N LYS A 126 -12.31 -26.48 -3.23
CA LYS A 126 -12.96 -26.18 -4.52
C LYS A 126 -12.01 -25.59 -5.56
N THR A 127 -10.83 -25.13 -5.14
CA THR A 127 -9.83 -24.61 -6.07
C THR A 127 -9.22 -25.78 -6.84
N PRO A 128 -9.31 -25.81 -8.17
CA PRO A 128 -8.76 -26.89 -8.97
C PRO A 128 -7.22 -26.96 -8.84
N ASP A 129 -6.69 -28.16 -9.10
CA ASP A 129 -5.26 -28.37 -9.17
C ASP A 129 -4.76 -27.98 -10.57
N LEU A 130 -4.29 -26.74 -10.68
CA LEU A 130 -3.79 -26.13 -11.90
C LEU A 130 -2.34 -25.64 -11.67
N PRO A 131 -1.55 -25.44 -12.74
CA PRO A 131 -0.25 -24.79 -12.65
C PRO A 131 -0.35 -23.38 -12.03
N THR A 132 0.67 -22.98 -11.28
CA THR A 132 0.73 -21.60 -10.76
C THR A 132 0.74 -20.61 -11.93
N GLY A 133 -0.07 -19.56 -11.82
CA GLY A 133 -0.27 -18.56 -12.86
C GLY A 133 -1.44 -18.87 -13.78
N GLU A 134 -2.00 -20.09 -13.79
CA GLU A 134 -3.09 -20.41 -14.70
C GLU A 134 -4.36 -19.61 -14.39
N ALA A 135 -4.96 -19.00 -15.43
CA ALA A 135 -6.24 -18.32 -15.34
C ALA A 135 -7.39 -19.32 -15.48
N PHE A 136 -8.42 -19.19 -14.65
CA PHE A 136 -9.56 -20.10 -14.70
C PHE A 136 -10.84 -19.44 -14.18
N ALA A 137 -11.96 -20.12 -14.41
CA ALA A 137 -13.25 -19.77 -13.84
C ALA A 137 -13.39 -20.43 -12.47
N SER A 138 -13.25 -19.66 -11.40
CA SER A 138 -13.50 -20.10 -10.03
C SER A 138 -14.95 -19.88 -9.62
N VAL A 139 -15.52 -20.91 -8.98
CA VAL A 139 -16.81 -20.84 -8.27
C VAL A 139 -16.70 -20.14 -6.91
N CYS A 140 -15.49 -19.92 -6.41
CA CYS A 140 -15.23 -19.21 -5.15
C CYS A 140 -14.97 -17.72 -5.35
N ALA A 141 -14.83 -17.28 -6.60
CA ALA A 141 -14.67 -15.86 -6.91
C ALA A 141 -15.89 -15.08 -6.40
N PRO A 142 -15.68 -13.92 -5.75
CA PRO A 142 -16.77 -13.01 -5.43
C PRO A 142 -17.56 -12.67 -6.69
N THR A 143 -18.89 -12.56 -6.59
CA THR A 143 -19.69 -12.00 -7.68
C THR A 143 -19.22 -10.57 -7.98
N PRO A 144 -19.02 -10.20 -9.25
CA PRO A 144 -18.64 -8.84 -9.65
C PRO A 144 -19.53 -7.82 -8.95
N ALA A 145 -18.90 -6.88 -8.25
CA ALA A 145 -19.58 -6.14 -7.19
C ALA A 145 -20.16 -4.80 -7.69
N SER A 146 -19.74 -4.31 -8.87
CA SER A 146 -20.08 -2.96 -9.31
C SER A 146 -20.46 -2.84 -10.78
N ALA A 147 -21.42 -1.94 -11.07
CA ALA A 147 -21.74 -1.51 -12.43
C ALA A 147 -20.54 -0.87 -13.14
N SER A 148 -19.58 -0.34 -12.38
CA SER A 148 -18.36 0.26 -12.92
C SER A 148 -17.39 -0.78 -13.49
N GLU A 149 -17.21 -1.93 -12.83
CA GLU A 149 -16.45 -3.06 -13.38
C GLU A 149 -17.06 -3.57 -14.70
N ALA A 150 -18.40 -3.67 -14.75
CA ALA A 150 -19.11 -4.09 -15.96
C ALA A 150 -18.89 -3.08 -17.12
N ARG A 151 -18.95 -1.78 -16.83
CA ARG A 151 -18.64 -0.72 -17.81
C ARG A 151 -17.19 -0.77 -18.26
N LEU A 152 -16.24 -1.00 -17.35
CA LEU A 152 -14.83 -1.15 -17.69
C LEU A 152 -14.62 -2.29 -18.68
N ARG A 153 -15.21 -3.45 -18.37
CA ARG A 153 -15.11 -4.64 -19.21
C ARG A 153 -15.69 -4.39 -20.60
N ALA A 154 -16.87 -3.76 -20.67
CA ALA A 154 -17.49 -3.42 -21.95
C ALA A 154 -16.60 -2.46 -22.77
N ALA A 155 -16.10 -1.39 -22.14
CA ALA A 155 -15.24 -0.40 -22.81
C ALA A 155 -13.90 -0.99 -23.26
N LEU A 156 -13.35 -1.96 -22.51
CA LEU A 156 -12.17 -2.71 -22.95
C LEU A 156 -12.49 -3.63 -24.13
N HIS A 157 -13.63 -4.33 -24.14
CA HIS A 157 -14.01 -5.17 -25.28
C HIS A 157 -14.28 -4.38 -26.57
N GLU A 158 -14.69 -3.12 -26.47
CA GLU A 158 -14.80 -2.22 -27.63
C GLU A 158 -13.44 -1.88 -28.27
N ARG A 159 -12.33 -2.09 -27.53
CA ARG A 159 -10.99 -1.68 -27.97
C ARG A 159 -9.99 -2.82 -28.09
N LEU A 160 -10.19 -3.91 -27.35
CA LEU A 160 -9.30 -5.05 -27.24
C LEU A 160 -10.09 -6.36 -27.37
N THR A 161 -9.53 -7.30 -28.12
CA THR A 161 -9.94 -8.70 -28.11
C THR A 161 -9.25 -9.41 -26.97
N PHE A 162 -10.00 -10.02 -26.05
CA PHE A 162 -9.46 -10.87 -24.98
C PHE A 162 -10.48 -11.91 -24.53
N ALA A 163 -9.98 -13.02 -23.99
CA ALA A 163 -10.83 -14.12 -23.54
C ALA A 163 -11.76 -13.70 -22.38
N ALA A 164 -13.04 -14.02 -22.52
CA ALA A 164 -14.03 -13.87 -21.46
C ALA A 164 -14.09 -15.12 -20.57
N GLY A 165 -14.64 -14.98 -19.36
CA GLY A 165 -14.98 -16.11 -18.48
C GLY A 165 -13.95 -16.48 -17.41
N PHE A 166 -12.73 -15.92 -17.47
CA PHE A 166 -11.77 -16.08 -16.37
C PHE A 166 -12.01 -15.03 -15.27
N ASN A 167 -11.99 -15.48 -14.01
CA ASN A 167 -12.18 -14.62 -12.84
C ASN A 167 -11.20 -14.93 -11.70
N ALA A 168 -10.26 -15.87 -11.92
CA ALA A 168 -9.28 -16.27 -10.93
C ALA A 168 -7.94 -16.63 -11.56
N VAL A 169 -6.87 -16.45 -10.80
CA VAL A 169 -5.51 -16.89 -11.11
C VAL A 169 -5.03 -17.84 -10.01
N LYS A 170 -4.49 -19.00 -10.40
CA LYS A 170 -3.90 -19.96 -9.48
C LYS A 170 -2.61 -19.39 -8.89
N VAL A 171 -2.46 -19.46 -7.56
CA VAL A 171 -1.26 -19.00 -6.85
C VAL A 171 -0.64 -20.11 -6.01
N SER A 172 0.69 -20.11 -5.89
CA SER A 172 1.44 -21.13 -5.15
C SER A 172 1.32 -21.00 -3.62
N ARG A 173 1.06 -19.78 -3.13
CA ARG A 173 0.88 -19.49 -1.70
C ARG A 173 -0.58 -19.19 -1.39
N PRO A 174 -1.12 -19.68 -0.26
CA PRO A 174 -2.50 -19.37 0.12
C PRO A 174 -2.75 -17.87 0.24
N PHE A 175 -3.77 -17.39 -0.46
CA PHE A 175 -4.38 -16.09 -0.29
C PHE A 175 -5.69 -16.27 0.50
N PHE A 176 -5.70 -15.82 1.75
CA PHE A 176 -6.71 -16.21 2.73
C PHE A 176 -6.82 -17.73 2.87
N ARG A 177 -7.97 -18.34 2.53
CA ARG A 177 -8.20 -19.79 2.59
C ARG A 177 -8.12 -20.47 1.23
N HIS A 178 -7.63 -19.78 0.21
CA HIS A 178 -7.66 -20.21 -1.17
C HIS A 178 -6.26 -20.21 -1.78
N THR A 179 -6.00 -21.07 -2.75
CA THR A 179 -4.78 -21.01 -3.58
C THR A 179 -5.07 -20.31 -4.91
N GLU A 180 -5.92 -19.30 -4.86
CA GLU A 180 -6.38 -18.52 -6.00
C GLU A 180 -6.57 -17.07 -5.57
N VAL A 181 -6.44 -16.17 -6.55
CA VAL A 181 -6.66 -14.73 -6.40
C VAL A 181 -7.66 -14.29 -7.47
N TRP A 182 -8.52 -13.32 -7.15
CA TRP A 182 -9.63 -12.89 -8.01
C TRP A 182 -9.52 -11.43 -8.45
N PRO A 183 -8.85 -11.13 -9.58
CA PRO A 183 -8.87 -9.80 -10.16
C PRO A 183 -10.19 -9.45 -10.83
N ASP A 184 -10.46 -8.16 -11.00
CA ASP A 184 -11.71 -7.71 -11.64
C ASP A 184 -11.74 -8.10 -13.11
N ILE A 185 -10.62 -7.92 -13.82
CA ILE A 185 -10.48 -8.30 -15.23
C ILE A 185 -9.14 -9.00 -15.44
N LEU A 186 -9.15 -10.06 -16.25
CA LEU A 186 -7.98 -10.85 -16.61
C LEU A 186 -7.74 -10.77 -18.12
N LEU A 187 -6.56 -10.32 -18.51
CA LEU A 187 -6.04 -10.41 -19.87
C LEU A 187 -5.05 -11.57 -19.90
N SER A 188 -5.58 -12.80 -20.01
CA SER A 188 -4.82 -14.03 -19.78
C SER A 188 -3.62 -14.21 -20.70
N GLU A 189 -3.80 -13.92 -22.00
CA GLU A 189 -2.73 -14.03 -23.00
C GLU A 189 -1.62 -12.99 -22.79
N LEU A 190 -1.98 -11.81 -22.29
CA LEU A 190 -1.02 -10.77 -21.90
C LEU A 190 -0.44 -10.98 -20.51
N ARG A 191 -0.95 -11.93 -19.71
CA ARG A 191 -0.57 -12.09 -18.28
C ARG A 191 -0.67 -10.77 -17.51
N VAL A 192 -1.76 -10.02 -17.72
CA VAL A 192 -2.05 -8.77 -17.01
C VAL A 192 -3.40 -8.88 -16.33
N ALA A 193 -3.44 -8.55 -15.04
CA ALA A 193 -4.65 -8.41 -14.25
C ALA A 193 -4.98 -6.91 -14.10
N ILE A 194 -6.26 -6.55 -14.21
CA ILE A 194 -6.72 -5.18 -14.02
C ILE A 194 -7.63 -5.14 -12.79
N GLU A 195 -7.35 -4.20 -11.89
CA GLU A 195 -8.12 -3.91 -10.68
C GLU A 195 -8.77 -2.52 -10.82
N TYR A 196 -10.01 -2.38 -10.38
CA TYR A 196 -10.77 -1.15 -10.43
C TYR A 196 -11.17 -0.70 -9.01
N ASP A 197 -10.34 0.16 -8.43
CA ASP A 197 -10.55 0.71 -7.09
C ASP A 197 -11.46 1.96 -7.16
N THR A 198 -12.59 1.90 -6.46
CA THR A 198 -13.47 3.06 -6.26
C THR A 198 -13.36 3.62 -4.85
N VAL A 199 -13.37 4.95 -4.74
CA VAL A 199 -13.61 5.60 -3.45
C VAL A 199 -15.08 5.37 -3.12
N GLY A 200 -15.41 4.29 -2.40
CA GLY A 200 -16.80 4.04 -2.02
C GLY A 200 -17.43 5.19 -1.24
N ARG A 201 -18.73 5.08 -0.99
CA ARG A 201 -19.63 6.13 -0.43
C ARG A 201 -19.15 6.85 0.84
N HIS A 202 -18.12 6.37 1.54
CA HIS A 202 -17.63 6.94 2.80
C HIS A 202 -16.14 7.33 2.82
N GLY A 203 -15.43 7.36 1.67
CA GLY A 203 -14.07 7.94 1.61
C GLY A 203 -12.97 7.21 2.40
N LEU A 204 -13.28 6.05 2.99
CA LEU A 204 -12.39 5.21 3.80
C LEU A 204 -12.06 3.87 3.15
N GLU A 205 -12.57 3.65 1.93
CA GLU A 205 -12.20 2.48 1.13
C GLU A 205 -10.76 2.71 0.65
N HIS A 206 -9.87 1.76 0.96
CA HIS A 206 -8.41 1.76 0.67
C HIS A 206 -7.46 2.43 1.67
N VAL A 207 -7.86 2.73 2.91
CA VAL A 207 -6.90 3.14 3.96
C VAL A 207 -6.69 2.00 5.00
N GLY A 208 -5.44 1.64 5.28
CA GLY A 208 -5.08 0.67 6.33
C GLY A 208 -5.18 -0.80 5.91
N ARG A 209 -6.00 -1.61 6.62
CA ARG A 209 -6.03 -3.09 6.44
C ARG A 209 -6.47 -3.55 5.05
N ARG A 210 -7.23 -2.74 4.30
CA ARG A 210 -7.61 -3.04 2.91
C ARG A 210 -6.41 -2.85 1.97
N GLN A 211 -5.62 -1.79 2.15
CA GLN A 211 -4.38 -1.58 1.41
C GLN A 211 -3.38 -2.74 1.63
N GLU A 212 -3.19 -3.21 2.87
CA GLU A 212 -2.34 -4.39 3.14
C GLU A 212 -2.81 -5.65 2.40
N ALA A 213 -4.14 -5.81 2.24
CA ALA A 213 -4.73 -6.94 1.54
C ALA A 213 -4.58 -6.79 0.02
N ASP A 214 -4.76 -5.58 -0.51
CA ASP A 214 -4.57 -5.20 -1.91
C ASP A 214 -3.11 -5.43 -2.33
N GLU A 215 -2.15 -4.94 -1.57
CA GLU A 215 -0.73 -5.21 -1.83
C GLU A 215 -0.38 -6.69 -1.75
N ARG A 216 -1.02 -7.44 -0.85
CA ARG A 216 -0.83 -8.90 -0.77
C ARG A 216 -1.42 -9.61 -1.99
N LYS A 217 -2.54 -9.11 -2.53
CA LYS A 217 -3.16 -9.59 -3.76
C LYS A 217 -2.21 -9.37 -4.93
N ASP A 218 -1.71 -8.16 -5.09
CA ASP A 218 -0.78 -7.77 -6.15
C ASP A 218 0.52 -8.60 -6.09
N ARG A 219 1.10 -8.77 -4.90
CA ARG A 219 2.29 -9.63 -4.72
C ARG A 219 2.02 -11.09 -5.07
N ALA A 220 0.82 -11.61 -4.79
CA ALA A 220 0.47 -12.98 -5.11
C ALA A 220 0.30 -13.18 -6.63
N LEU A 221 -0.28 -12.20 -7.33
CA LEU A 221 -0.37 -12.18 -8.79
C LEU A 221 1.01 -12.10 -9.45
N ARG A 222 1.86 -11.16 -9.01
CA ARG A 222 3.24 -11.01 -9.51
C ARG A 222 4.09 -12.26 -9.27
N ALA A 223 3.97 -12.88 -8.09
CA ALA A 223 4.63 -14.15 -7.80
C ALA A 223 4.13 -15.32 -8.67
N ALA A 224 2.96 -15.19 -9.30
CA ALA A 224 2.40 -16.14 -10.24
C ALA A 224 2.66 -15.77 -11.72
N GLY A 225 3.50 -14.77 -11.98
CA GLY A 225 3.89 -14.34 -13.33
C GLY A 225 2.94 -13.34 -14.00
N TRP A 226 2.10 -12.66 -13.23
CA TRP A 226 1.16 -11.65 -13.73
C TRP A 226 1.60 -10.24 -13.37
N GLU A 227 1.43 -9.31 -14.30
CA GLU A 227 1.47 -7.89 -13.95
C GLU A 227 0.09 -7.38 -13.54
N VAL A 228 0.06 -6.29 -12.79
CA VAL A 228 -1.17 -5.71 -12.25
C VAL A 228 -1.24 -4.24 -12.62
N ILE A 229 -2.28 -3.86 -13.36
CA ILE A 229 -2.67 -2.48 -13.60
C ILE A 229 -3.82 -2.16 -12.65
N ARG A 230 -3.67 -1.14 -11.81
CA ARG A 230 -4.71 -0.75 -10.86
C ARG A 230 -5.26 0.62 -11.20
N ILE A 231 -6.53 0.65 -11.59
CA ILE A 231 -7.25 1.89 -11.89
C ILE A 231 -7.76 2.44 -10.57
N ARG A 232 -7.18 3.56 -10.14
CA ARG A 232 -7.55 4.22 -8.89
C ARG A 232 -8.40 5.44 -9.21
N THR A 233 -9.66 5.40 -8.79
CA THR A 233 -10.56 6.56 -9.02
C THR A 233 -10.56 7.57 -7.88
N GLY A 234 -10.81 8.84 -8.20
CA GLY A 234 -10.88 9.92 -7.21
C GLY A 234 -9.51 10.32 -6.63
N ALA A 235 -9.45 10.59 -5.33
CA ALA A 235 -8.25 11.07 -4.63
C ALA A 235 -7.36 9.93 -4.07
N LEU A 236 -7.40 8.76 -4.72
CA LEU A 236 -6.62 7.60 -4.31
C LEU A 236 -5.20 7.67 -4.89
N GLU A 237 -4.20 7.73 -4.00
CA GLU A 237 -2.79 7.74 -4.39
C GLU A 237 -2.34 6.42 -5.02
N PRO A 238 -1.45 6.44 -6.04
CA PRO A 238 -0.82 5.25 -6.60
C PRO A 238 -0.05 4.43 -5.55
N ILE A 239 -0.11 3.11 -5.66
CA ILE A 239 0.59 2.15 -4.79
C ILE A 239 1.61 1.32 -5.59
N GLY A 240 1.26 0.96 -6.82
CA GLY A 240 2.11 0.22 -7.75
C GLY A 240 2.68 1.08 -8.90
N PRO A 241 3.67 0.54 -9.64
CA PRO A 241 4.30 1.23 -10.77
C PRO A 241 3.36 1.42 -11.97
N HIS A 242 2.33 0.56 -12.10
CA HIS A 242 1.36 0.56 -13.20
C HIS A 242 -0.02 1.05 -12.73
N ASP A 243 -0.06 1.80 -11.63
CA ASP A 243 -1.30 2.35 -11.09
C ASP A 243 -1.72 3.57 -11.90
N LEU A 244 -2.97 3.58 -12.33
CA LEU A 244 -3.54 4.60 -13.18
C LEU A 244 -4.57 5.43 -12.40
N PRO A 245 -4.21 6.63 -11.92
CA PRO A 245 -5.16 7.56 -11.33
C PRO A 245 -6.08 8.11 -12.43
N MET A 246 -7.40 7.91 -12.28
CA MET A 246 -8.40 8.27 -13.28
C MET A 246 -9.67 8.84 -12.63
N SER A 247 -10.27 9.88 -13.22
CA SER A 247 -11.55 10.42 -12.71
C SER A 247 -12.77 9.56 -13.07
N GLY A 248 -12.64 8.63 -14.01
CA GLY A 248 -13.69 7.71 -14.44
C GLY A 248 -13.28 6.87 -15.66
N ILE A 249 -14.17 5.97 -16.08
CA ILE A 249 -13.96 5.10 -17.25
C ILE A 249 -14.68 5.73 -18.45
N GLY A 250 -13.92 6.39 -19.31
CA GLY A 250 -14.35 6.80 -20.65
C GLY A 250 -13.30 6.44 -21.68
N ARG A 251 -13.48 6.82 -22.95
CA ARG A 251 -12.57 6.49 -24.06
C ARG A 251 -11.10 6.78 -23.75
N ARG A 252 -10.80 7.98 -23.23
CA ARG A 252 -9.44 8.37 -22.80
C ARG A 252 -8.86 7.49 -21.68
N GLY A 253 -9.71 6.96 -20.80
CA GLY A 253 -9.30 6.03 -19.75
C GLY A 253 -8.88 4.69 -20.33
N VAL A 254 -9.64 4.18 -21.30
CA VAL A 254 -9.30 2.95 -22.03
C VAL A 254 -8.00 3.12 -22.82
N ASP A 255 -7.83 4.25 -23.52
CA ASP A 255 -6.59 4.53 -24.27
C ASP A 255 -5.35 4.51 -23.34
N ARG A 256 -5.45 5.09 -22.14
CA ARG A 256 -4.38 5.02 -21.13
C ARG A 256 -4.10 3.60 -20.63
N ILE A 257 -5.12 2.75 -20.52
CA ILE A 257 -4.91 1.34 -20.15
C ILE A 257 -4.17 0.63 -21.28
N VAL A 258 -4.52 0.90 -22.54
CA VAL A 258 -3.79 0.35 -23.70
C VAL A 258 -2.34 0.81 -23.69
N ASP A 259 -2.08 2.10 -23.45
CA ASP A 259 -0.72 2.61 -23.38
C ASP A 259 0.08 1.93 -22.25
N GLU A 260 -0.52 1.75 -21.07
CA GLU A 260 0.13 1.03 -19.96
C GLU A 260 0.39 -0.45 -20.32
N LEU A 261 -0.52 -1.11 -21.02
CA LEU A 261 -0.29 -2.47 -21.52
C LEU A 261 0.91 -2.50 -22.47
N ARG A 262 1.07 -1.49 -23.34
CA ARG A 262 2.21 -1.38 -24.25
C ARG A 262 3.52 -1.18 -23.49
N GLU A 263 3.52 -0.42 -22.39
CA GLU A 263 4.70 -0.30 -21.52
C GLU A 263 5.07 -1.66 -20.88
N ILE A 264 4.08 -2.46 -20.47
CA ILE A 264 4.30 -3.75 -19.80
C ILE A 264 4.73 -4.87 -20.76
N ARG A 265 4.17 -4.89 -21.98
CA ARG A 265 4.28 -6.02 -22.92
C ARG A 265 4.88 -5.68 -24.29
N GLY A 266 5.14 -4.41 -24.54
CA GLY A 266 5.57 -3.89 -25.83
C GLY A 266 4.39 -3.61 -26.77
N SER A 267 4.53 -2.57 -27.59
CA SER A 267 3.50 -2.13 -28.53
C SER A 267 3.10 -3.19 -29.53
N LEU A 268 4.09 -3.86 -30.15
CA LEU A 268 3.84 -4.89 -31.16
C LEU A 268 2.92 -6.02 -30.67
N LEU A 269 3.10 -6.46 -29.42
CA LEU A 269 2.28 -7.54 -28.86
C LEU A 269 0.87 -7.04 -28.56
N VAL A 270 0.74 -5.86 -27.93
CA VAL A 270 -0.57 -5.32 -27.51
C VAL A 270 -1.41 -4.87 -28.70
N ASP A 271 -0.77 -4.27 -29.71
CA ASP A 271 -1.45 -3.77 -30.90
C ASP A 271 -2.12 -4.90 -31.70
N ALA A 272 -1.62 -6.13 -31.61
CA ALA A 272 -2.23 -7.31 -32.22
C ALA A 272 -3.60 -7.69 -31.61
N TYR A 273 -3.92 -7.18 -30.42
CA TYR A 273 -5.21 -7.39 -29.76
C TYR A 273 -6.20 -6.24 -29.97
N LEU A 274 -5.78 -5.12 -30.60
CA LEU A 274 -6.67 -3.97 -30.79
C LEU A 274 -7.75 -4.25 -31.84
N VAL A 275 -8.92 -3.65 -31.62
CA VAL A 275 -10.09 -3.69 -32.52
C VAL A 275 -10.45 -2.27 -32.97
#